data_AF-A0A522ADU9-F1
#
_entry.id   AF-A0A522ADU9-F1
#
_cell.length_a   1.000
_cell.length_b   1.000
_cell.length_c   1.000
_cell.angle_alpha   90.00
_cell.angle_beta   90.00
_cell.angle_gamma   90.00
#
_symmetry.space_group_name_H-M   'P 1'
#
loop_
_entity.id
_entity.type
_entity.pdbx_description
1 polymer ?
#
loop_
_entity_poly.entity_id
_entity_poly.type
_entity_poly.pdbx_seq_one_letter_code
_entity_poly.pdbx_strand_id
1 'polypeptide(L)'
;MKALDGKAVVVTGSGHGIGAAYAKAVAKRGAAVVINGQDAQAARDVAKDINDAGGRAVAHPADIAKWSEAAGLIQRCISEFGAIDGLVNNAGHYSIGRLDELGEHDIRKAIDVNLIGTINCAAHAVRPMVAHGKGSIINVTSGSQMGVPTMGVHSATKGAVASITYTWALELKDKGVRVNAISPLGATRMHELRDAYLRARGLPPLQTPQTPPENNAPVVEFLLSDASAAVTGQVVRIDGPQLTLCTHPGILLPILHDEHWTFESVCKAFEQDLAKRQVPLGIVGMDVTFTPNPSNFWSRVGESR
;
A
#
# COMPACT_ATOMS: atom_id res chain seq x y z
N MET A 1 -26.12 -15.51 -0.19
CA MET A 1 -25.65 -14.33 0.56
C MET A 1 -24.41 -13.79 -0.14
N LYS A 2 -24.25 -12.48 -0.29
CA LYS A 2 -23.04 -11.91 -0.94
C LYS A 2 -21.83 -12.02 0.00
N ALA A 3 -20.60 -11.97 -0.54
CA ALA A 3 -19.38 -12.23 0.23
C ALA A 3 -19.09 -11.23 1.37
N LEU A 4 -19.64 -10.01 1.29
CA LEU A 4 -19.49 -8.95 2.29
C LEU A 4 -20.84 -8.47 2.83
N ASP A 5 -21.87 -9.29 2.73
CA ASP A 5 -23.22 -8.94 3.16
C ASP A 5 -23.24 -8.58 4.65
N GLY A 6 -23.89 -7.47 5.00
CA GLY A 6 -23.95 -6.97 6.39
C GLY A 6 -22.65 -6.39 6.96
N LYS A 7 -21.57 -6.26 6.17
CA LYS A 7 -20.32 -5.64 6.63
C LYS A 7 -20.30 -4.12 6.41
N ALA A 8 -19.72 -3.39 7.35
CA ALA A 8 -19.45 -1.95 7.23
C ALA A 8 -17.96 -1.68 6.96
N VAL A 9 -17.65 -0.93 5.90
CA VAL A 9 -16.28 -0.73 5.41
C VAL A 9 -15.96 0.75 5.22
N VAL A 10 -14.78 1.18 5.64
CA VAL A 10 -14.21 2.49 5.29
C VAL A 10 -13.15 2.31 4.20
N VAL A 11 -13.20 3.12 3.14
CA VAL A 11 -12.13 3.16 2.12
C VAL A 11 -11.60 4.59 2.01
N THR A 12 -10.33 4.80 2.36
CA THR A 12 -9.71 6.14 2.27
C THR A 12 -9.25 6.46 0.85
N GLY A 13 -9.31 7.72 0.44
CA GLY A 13 -8.93 8.14 -0.92
C GLY A 13 -9.75 7.47 -2.02
N SER A 14 -11.05 7.29 -1.78
CA SER A 14 -12.01 6.57 -2.62
C SER A 14 -12.91 7.46 -3.47
N GLY A 15 -12.61 8.76 -3.57
CA GLY A 15 -13.30 9.66 -4.50
C GLY A 15 -12.93 9.44 -5.98
N HIS A 16 -11.82 8.77 -6.28
CA HIS A 16 -11.38 8.51 -7.66
C HIS A 16 -10.42 7.31 -7.76
N GLY A 17 -10.13 6.87 -8.99
CA GLY A 17 -9.11 5.87 -9.30
C GLY A 17 -9.31 4.54 -8.57
N ILE A 18 -8.20 3.94 -8.12
CA ILE A 18 -8.18 2.64 -7.44
C ILE A 18 -9.08 2.60 -6.19
N GLY A 19 -9.09 3.66 -5.38
CA GLY A 19 -9.93 3.71 -4.18
C GLY A 19 -11.43 3.67 -4.50
N ALA A 20 -11.85 4.38 -5.56
CA ALA A 20 -13.24 4.34 -6.02
C ALA A 20 -13.61 2.96 -6.56
N ALA A 21 -12.69 2.31 -7.29
CA ALA A 21 -12.87 0.94 -7.78
C ALA A 21 -13.04 -0.05 -6.61
N TYR A 22 -12.23 0.06 -5.55
CA TYR A 22 -12.39 -0.73 -4.34
C TYR A 22 -13.75 -0.51 -3.68
N ALA A 23 -14.14 0.73 -3.46
CA ALA A 23 -15.41 1.06 -2.82
C ALA A 23 -16.62 0.52 -3.60
N LYS A 24 -16.64 0.70 -4.92
CA LYS A 24 -17.71 0.19 -5.80
C LYS A 24 -17.77 -1.35 -5.79
N ALA A 25 -16.62 -2.02 -5.82
CA ALA A 25 -16.54 -3.47 -5.80
C ALA A 25 -17.03 -4.07 -4.47
N VAL A 26 -16.56 -3.57 -3.32
CA VAL A 26 -16.98 -4.09 -2.01
C VAL A 26 -18.47 -3.82 -1.76
N ALA A 27 -19.00 -2.68 -2.22
CA ALA A 27 -20.44 -2.40 -2.18
C ALA A 27 -21.25 -3.37 -3.05
N LYS A 28 -20.76 -3.70 -4.26
CA LYS A 28 -21.38 -4.73 -5.12
C LYS A 28 -21.47 -6.09 -4.42
N ARG A 29 -20.49 -6.40 -3.55
CA ARG A 29 -20.44 -7.60 -2.68
C ARG A 29 -21.25 -7.48 -1.38
N GLY A 30 -22.04 -6.43 -1.20
CA GLY A 30 -23.01 -6.30 -0.10
C GLY A 30 -22.53 -5.46 1.09
N ALA A 31 -21.30 -4.93 1.05
CA ALA A 31 -20.83 -4.05 2.11
C ALA A 31 -21.54 -2.68 2.08
N ALA A 32 -21.78 -2.10 3.25
CA ALA A 32 -22.05 -0.68 3.39
C ALA A 32 -20.71 0.07 3.48
N VAL A 33 -20.55 1.18 2.73
CA VAL A 33 -19.23 1.79 2.52
C VAL A 33 -19.21 3.27 2.87
N VAL A 34 -18.22 3.70 3.64
CA VAL A 34 -17.89 5.12 3.79
C VAL A 34 -16.84 5.51 2.76
N ILE A 35 -17.19 6.48 1.92
CA ILE A 35 -16.34 7.05 0.87
C ILE A 35 -15.60 8.27 1.44
N ASN A 36 -14.28 8.23 1.42
CA ASN A 36 -13.43 9.31 1.93
C ASN A 36 -12.53 9.89 0.83
N GLY A 37 -12.37 11.21 0.84
CA GLY A 37 -11.42 11.96 0.03
C GLY A 37 -11.50 13.44 0.40
N GLN A 38 -10.46 14.22 0.10
CA GLN A 38 -10.50 15.67 0.37
C GLN A 38 -11.43 16.42 -0.60
N ASP A 39 -11.54 15.94 -1.84
CA ASP A 39 -12.55 16.42 -2.77
C ASP A 39 -13.93 15.90 -2.35
N ALA A 40 -14.70 16.79 -1.74
CA ALA A 40 -16.00 16.47 -1.21
C ALA A 40 -17.02 16.11 -2.30
N GLN A 41 -16.90 16.69 -3.50
CA GLN A 41 -17.82 16.38 -4.59
C GLN A 41 -17.53 15.00 -5.16
N ALA A 42 -16.25 14.70 -5.45
CA ALA A 42 -15.86 13.39 -5.94
C ALA A 42 -16.28 12.25 -4.99
N ALA A 43 -16.13 12.45 -3.67
CA ALA A 43 -16.59 11.47 -2.68
C ALA A 43 -18.12 11.28 -2.68
N ARG A 44 -18.88 12.37 -2.85
CA ARG A 44 -20.35 12.31 -2.96
C ARG A 44 -20.80 11.62 -4.24
N ASP A 45 -20.15 11.87 -5.36
CA ASP A 45 -20.49 11.28 -6.65
C ASP A 45 -20.29 9.76 -6.61
N VAL A 46 -19.17 9.28 -6.05
CA VAL A 46 -18.95 7.83 -5.88
C VAL A 46 -19.98 7.21 -4.93
N ALA A 47 -20.34 7.88 -3.83
CA ALA A 47 -21.38 7.39 -2.94
C ALA A 47 -22.75 7.31 -3.64
N LYS A 48 -23.09 8.33 -4.44
CA LYS A 48 -24.30 8.36 -5.26
C LYS A 48 -24.31 7.22 -6.27
N ASP A 49 -23.23 7.01 -7.03
CA ASP A 49 -23.11 5.92 -7.99
C ASP A 49 -23.37 4.55 -7.33
N ILE A 50 -22.84 4.32 -6.13
CA ILE A 50 -23.04 3.08 -5.38
C ILE A 50 -24.52 2.93 -4.97
N ASN A 51 -25.13 4.01 -4.46
CA ASN A 51 -26.53 3.99 -4.04
C ASN A 51 -27.49 3.79 -5.22
N ASP A 52 -27.26 4.45 -6.35
CA ASP A 52 -28.04 4.28 -7.58
C ASP A 52 -27.94 2.85 -8.13
N ALA A 53 -26.81 2.16 -7.90
CA ALA A 53 -26.62 0.75 -8.23
C ALA A 53 -27.21 -0.22 -7.18
N GLY A 54 -27.96 0.28 -6.20
CA GLY A 54 -28.61 -0.51 -5.14
C GLY A 54 -27.67 -0.94 -4.00
N GLY A 55 -26.48 -0.34 -3.90
CA GLY A 55 -25.58 -0.49 -2.76
C GLY A 55 -25.93 0.47 -1.62
N ARG A 56 -25.08 0.49 -0.59
CA ARG A 56 -25.19 1.42 0.55
C ARG A 56 -23.87 2.16 0.72
N ALA A 57 -23.87 3.45 0.49
CA ALA A 57 -22.68 4.27 0.67
C ALA A 57 -22.98 5.66 1.21
N VAL A 58 -22.02 6.20 1.94
CA VAL A 58 -22.07 7.56 2.48
C VAL A 58 -20.72 8.25 2.33
N ALA A 59 -20.73 9.52 1.93
CA ALA A 59 -19.50 10.30 1.80
C ALA A 59 -19.10 10.95 3.13
N HIS A 60 -17.79 10.99 3.40
CA HIS A 60 -17.18 11.70 4.52
C HIS A 60 -15.86 12.35 4.07
N PRO A 61 -15.93 13.60 3.57
CA PRO A 61 -14.74 14.35 3.19
C PRO A 61 -13.92 14.70 4.42
N ALA A 62 -12.67 14.23 4.46
CA ALA A 62 -11.77 14.39 5.62
C ALA A 62 -10.31 14.21 5.18
N ASP A 63 -9.41 14.97 5.80
CA ASP A 63 -7.97 14.80 5.70
C ASP A 63 -7.48 13.81 6.77
N ILE A 64 -7.23 12.57 6.35
CA ILE A 64 -6.81 11.50 7.25
C ILE A 64 -5.46 11.77 7.94
N ALA A 65 -4.63 12.68 7.40
CA ALA A 65 -3.39 13.08 8.04
C ALA A 65 -3.62 13.77 9.40
N LYS A 66 -4.82 14.31 9.63
CA LYS A 66 -5.21 14.92 10.90
C LYS A 66 -5.93 13.89 11.77
N TRP A 67 -5.45 13.75 13.00
CA TRP A 67 -5.95 12.80 13.99
C TRP A 67 -7.47 12.88 14.20
N SER A 68 -8.01 14.08 14.47
CA SER A 68 -9.44 14.27 14.74
C SER A 68 -10.33 13.98 13.53
N GLU A 69 -9.88 14.30 12.32
CA GLU A 69 -10.63 14.03 11.10
C GLU A 69 -10.64 12.52 10.77
N ALA A 70 -9.53 11.82 10.99
CA ALA A 70 -9.49 10.36 10.92
C ALA A 70 -10.42 9.69 11.95
N ALA A 71 -10.49 10.22 13.17
CA ALA A 71 -11.44 9.77 14.19
C ALA A 71 -12.89 9.94 13.72
N GLY A 72 -13.22 11.13 13.19
CA GLY A 72 -14.53 11.46 12.63
C GLY A 72 -14.94 10.51 11.49
N LEU A 73 -13.99 10.13 10.63
CA LEU A 73 -14.23 9.17 9.55
C LEU A 73 -14.65 7.79 10.07
N ILE A 74 -13.94 7.26 11.07
CA ILE A 74 -14.30 5.97 11.68
C ILE A 74 -15.64 6.07 12.43
N GLN A 75 -15.86 7.15 13.16
CA GLN A 75 -17.13 7.39 13.85
C GLN A 75 -18.31 7.49 12.88
N ARG A 76 -18.12 8.09 11.69
CA ARG A 76 -19.17 8.13 10.66
C ARG A 76 -19.60 6.73 10.23
N CYS A 77 -18.65 5.80 10.07
CA CYS A 77 -18.96 4.41 9.72
C CYS A 77 -19.84 3.74 10.79
N ILE A 78 -19.43 3.89 12.05
CA ILE A 78 -20.13 3.32 13.20
C ILE A 78 -21.51 3.94 13.37
N SER A 79 -21.65 5.27 13.26
CA SER A 79 -22.94 5.94 13.42
C SER A 79 -23.93 5.59 12.32
N GLU A 80 -23.45 5.44 11.08
CA GLU A 80 -24.29 5.18 9.91
C GLU A 80 -24.68 3.70 9.79
N PHE A 81 -23.75 2.80 10.09
CA PHE A 81 -23.89 1.37 9.81
C PHE A 81 -23.85 0.47 11.05
N GLY A 82 -23.63 1.05 12.24
CA GLY A 82 -23.64 0.35 13.53
C GLY A 82 -22.31 -0.33 13.91
N ALA A 83 -21.37 -0.45 12.97
CA ALA A 83 -20.08 -1.12 13.18
C ALA A 83 -19.02 -0.62 12.19
N ILE A 84 -17.79 -1.08 12.38
CA ILE A 84 -16.74 -1.06 11.36
C ILE A 84 -16.11 -2.46 11.30
N ASP A 85 -16.37 -3.18 10.21
CA ASP A 85 -15.83 -4.52 9.97
C ASP A 85 -14.57 -4.49 9.09
N GLY A 86 -14.43 -3.46 8.26
CA GLY A 86 -13.34 -3.32 7.31
C GLY A 86 -12.76 -1.91 7.24
N LEU A 87 -11.44 -1.81 7.12
CA LEU A 87 -10.73 -0.57 6.80
C LEU A 87 -9.77 -0.81 5.63
N VAL A 88 -9.88 -0.01 4.58
CA VAL A 88 -8.95 0.00 3.46
C VAL A 88 -8.19 1.34 3.44
N ASN A 89 -6.95 1.32 3.91
CA ASN A 89 -6.05 2.47 3.90
C ASN A 89 -5.42 2.63 2.51
N ASN A 90 -6.13 3.32 1.62
CA ASN A 90 -5.75 3.51 0.22
C ASN A 90 -5.27 4.93 -0.12
N ALA A 91 -5.73 5.95 0.61
CA ALA A 91 -5.33 7.33 0.35
C ALA A 91 -3.80 7.47 0.25
N GLY A 92 -3.35 8.27 -0.71
CA GLY A 92 -1.93 8.46 -0.93
C GLY A 92 -1.60 9.70 -1.73
N HIS A 93 -0.44 10.26 -1.42
CA HIS A 93 0.27 11.28 -2.17
C HIS A 93 1.50 10.68 -2.86
N TYR A 94 1.80 11.19 -4.05
CA TYR A 94 2.87 10.72 -4.90
C TYR A 94 3.86 11.84 -5.16
N SER A 95 5.12 11.57 -4.83
CA SER A 95 6.24 12.48 -5.10
C SER A 95 7.28 11.70 -5.91
N ILE A 96 7.63 12.22 -7.09
CA ILE A 96 8.60 11.62 -7.99
C ILE A 96 9.75 12.59 -8.15
N GLY A 97 10.96 12.12 -7.83
CA GLY A 97 12.18 12.90 -7.88
C GLY A 97 13.35 12.09 -7.36
N ARG A 98 14.55 12.42 -7.85
CA ARG A 98 15.77 11.93 -7.22
C ARG A 98 15.92 12.54 -5.82
N LEU A 99 16.77 11.93 -5.01
CA LEU A 99 17.00 12.38 -3.63
C LEU A 99 17.48 13.84 -3.56
N ASP A 100 18.27 14.28 -4.54
CA ASP A 100 18.80 15.64 -4.68
C ASP A 100 17.81 16.65 -5.29
N GLU A 101 16.62 16.21 -5.71
CA GLU A 101 15.61 17.05 -6.37
C GLU A 101 14.36 17.29 -5.50
N LEU A 102 14.15 16.48 -4.45
CA LEU A 102 12.93 16.53 -3.65
C LEU A 102 13.00 17.60 -2.57
N GLY A 103 11.97 18.44 -2.52
CA GLY A 103 11.81 19.47 -1.48
C GLY A 103 11.18 18.94 -0.20
N GLU A 104 11.39 19.65 0.90
CA GLU A 104 10.81 19.33 2.21
C GLU A 104 9.28 19.17 2.16
N HIS A 105 8.59 20.03 1.40
CA HIS A 105 7.13 20.00 1.28
C HIS A 105 6.62 18.65 0.76
N ASP A 106 7.19 18.14 -0.33
CA ASP A 106 6.78 16.88 -0.95
C ASP A 106 7.08 15.70 -0.01
N ILE A 107 8.24 15.72 0.64
CA ILE A 107 8.65 14.71 1.63
C ILE A 107 7.63 14.64 2.77
N ARG A 108 7.33 15.78 3.40
CA ARG A 108 6.38 15.83 4.52
C ARG A 108 4.99 15.43 4.07
N LYS A 109 4.51 15.93 2.92
CA LYS A 109 3.17 15.62 2.44
C LYS A 109 2.98 14.13 2.14
N ALA A 110 3.99 13.47 1.57
CA ALA A 110 3.97 12.03 1.37
C ALA A 110 3.92 11.26 2.70
N ILE A 111 4.72 11.65 3.70
CA ILE A 111 4.72 11.03 5.02
C ILE A 111 3.37 11.22 5.73
N ASP A 112 2.87 12.45 5.75
CA ASP A 112 1.62 12.82 6.44
C ASP A 112 0.43 12.04 5.87
N VAL A 113 0.31 11.96 4.54
CA VAL A 113 -0.82 11.26 3.91
C VAL A 113 -0.64 9.75 3.92
N ASN A 114 0.50 9.24 3.43
CA ASN A 114 0.67 7.80 3.18
C ASN A 114 0.87 7.01 4.46
N LEU A 115 1.62 7.58 5.42
CA LEU A 115 2.01 6.88 6.65
C LEU A 115 1.15 7.34 7.83
N ILE A 116 1.19 8.64 8.16
CA ILE A 116 0.46 9.16 9.33
C ILE A 116 -1.04 8.97 9.16
N GLY A 117 -1.59 9.25 7.98
CA GLY A 117 -2.99 8.98 7.67
C GLY A 117 -3.40 7.52 7.85
N THR A 118 -2.58 6.58 7.37
CA THR A 118 -2.78 5.14 7.55
C THR A 118 -2.82 4.76 9.04
N ILE A 119 -1.87 5.29 9.82
CA ILE A 119 -1.78 5.05 11.26
C ILE A 119 -3.00 5.63 12.00
N ASN A 120 -3.37 6.88 11.71
CA ASN A 120 -4.50 7.54 12.36
C ASN A 120 -5.80 6.75 12.15
N CYS A 121 -6.11 6.38 10.91
CA CYS A 121 -7.31 5.60 10.60
C CYS A 121 -7.31 4.24 11.30
N ALA A 122 -6.18 3.52 11.29
CA ALA A 122 -6.06 2.24 11.96
C ALA A 122 -6.20 2.37 13.48
N ALA A 123 -5.54 3.36 14.11
CA ALA A 123 -5.61 3.60 15.55
C ALA A 123 -7.06 3.81 16.04
N HIS A 124 -7.88 4.51 15.25
CA HIS A 124 -9.28 4.72 15.57
C HIS A 124 -10.18 3.51 15.25
N ALA A 125 -9.86 2.73 14.21
CA ALA A 125 -10.63 1.55 13.81
C ALA A 125 -10.37 0.32 14.70
N VAL A 126 -9.16 0.14 15.21
CA VAL A 126 -8.76 -1.06 15.96
C VAL A 126 -9.58 -1.24 17.23
N ARG A 127 -9.79 -0.17 18.01
CA ARG A 127 -10.53 -0.27 19.29
C ARG A 127 -11.95 -0.85 19.12
N PRO A 128 -12.82 -0.33 18.25
CA PRO A 128 -14.14 -0.92 18.03
C PRO A 128 -14.08 -2.31 17.39
N MET A 129 -13.15 -2.59 16.46
CA MET A 129 -12.99 -3.93 15.87
C MET A 129 -12.63 -4.98 16.93
N VAL A 130 -11.67 -4.67 17.81
CA VAL A 130 -11.27 -5.55 18.91
C VAL A 130 -12.41 -5.75 19.91
N ALA A 131 -13.17 -4.69 20.23
CA ALA A 131 -14.33 -4.81 21.12
C ALA A 131 -15.41 -5.74 20.56
N HIS A 132 -15.54 -5.82 19.23
CA HIS A 132 -16.44 -6.76 18.55
C HIS A 132 -15.81 -8.14 18.28
N GLY A 133 -14.51 -8.32 18.56
CA GLY A 133 -13.76 -9.55 18.31
C GLY A 133 -13.62 -9.90 16.83
N LYS A 134 -13.84 -8.94 15.92
CA LYS A 134 -13.73 -9.13 14.47
C LYS A 134 -13.32 -7.85 13.75
N GLY A 135 -12.50 -7.99 12.72
CA GLY A 135 -12.17 -6.90 11.83
C GLY A 135 -11.16 -7.28 10.74
N SER A 136 -11.10 -6.48 9.68
CA SER A 136 -10.11 -6.63 8.62
C SER A 136 -9.54 -5.28 8.20
N ILE A 137 -8.24 -5.10 8.36
CA ILE A 137 -7.51 -3.93 7.90
C ILE A 137 -6.70 -4.32 6.67
N ILE A 138 -6.87 -3.56 5.59
CA ILE A 138 -6.10 -3.69 4.35
C ILE A 138 -5.34 -2.38 4.15
N ASN A 139 -4.01 -2.47 4.21
CA ASN A 139 -3.14 -1.35 3.89
C ASN A 139 -2.74 -1.40 2.41
N VAL A 140 -2.63 -0.24 1.75
CA VAL A 140 -2.11 -0.19 0.38
C VAL A 140 -0.62 0.15 0.41
N THR A 141 0.20 -0.86 0.14
CA THR A 141 1.64 -0.70 -0.12
C THR A 141 1.89 -0.53 -1.63
N SER A 142 3.13 -0.74 -2.08
CA SER A 142 3.54 -0.68 -3.48
C SER A 142 4.78 -1.53 -3.67
N GLY A 143 4.95 -2.11 -4.85
CA GLY A 143 6.21 -2.76 -5.23
C GLY A 143 7.43 -1.82 -5.11
N SER A 144 7.22 -0.50 -5.15
CA SER A 144 8.29 0.49 -4.95
C SER A 144 9.04 0.33 -3.63
N GLN A 145 8.44 -0.30 -2.60
CA GLN A 145 9.15 -0.62 -1.36
C GLN A 145 10.41 -1.48 -1.57
N MET A 146 10.48 -2.24 -2.68
CA MET A 146 11.65 -3.06 -3.03
C MET A 146 12.75 -2.25 -3.73
N GLY A 147 12.48 -0.99 -4.05
CA GLY A 147 13.38 -0.08 -4.74
C GLY A 147 12.89 0.23 -6.15
N VAL A 148 12.58 1.51 -6.39
CA VAL A 148 12.37 2.07 -7.73
C VAL A 148 13.08 3.44 -7.78
N PRO A 149 13.97 3.68 -8.75
CA PRO A 149 14.62 4.97 -8.89
C PRO A 149 13.60 6.10 -8.94
N THR A 150 13.96 7.28 -8.42
CA THR A 150 13.12 8.49 -8.38
C THR A 150 11.85 8.37 -7.52
N MET A 151 11.63 7.23 -6.84
CA MET A 151 10.49 7.03 -5.96
C MET A 151 10.92 6.89 -4.49
N GLY A 152 12.09 7.40 -4.09
CA GLY A 152 12.68 7.14 -2.77
C GLY A 152 11.73 7.46 -1.59
N VAL A 153 11.12 8.65 -1.58
CA VAL A 153 10.15 9.05 -0.55
C VAL A 153 8.90 8.17 -0.58
N HIS A 154 8.33 7.93 -1.77
CA HIS A 154 7.17 7.06 -1.89
C HIS A 154 7.48 5.63 -1.40
N SER A 155 8.63 5.08 -1.81
CA SER A 155 9.14 3.77 -1.40
C SER A 155 9.32 3.68 0.10
N ALA A 156 9.87 4.72 0.75
CA ALA A 156 10.00 4.80 2.19
C ALA A 156 8.63 4.75 2.89
N THR A 157 7.65 5.52 2.42
CA THR A 157 6.30 5.48 3.00
C THR A 157 5.61 4.13 2.80
N LYS A 158 5.75 3.49 1.63
CA LYS A 158 5.11 2.21 1.34
C LYS A 158 5.82 1.02 2.01
N GLY A 159 7.14 1.08 2.19
CA GLY A 159 7.90 0.16 3.02
C GLY A 159 7.54 0.27 4.50
N ALA A 160 7.36 1.49 5.02
CA ALA A 160 6.85 1.70 6.37
C ALA A 160 5.44 1.11 6.54
N VAL A 161 4.54 1.33 5.56
CA VAL A 161 3.20 0.73 5.55
C VAL A 161 3.22 -0.80 5.50
N ALA A 162 4.15 -1.41 4.76
CA ALA A 162 4.33 -2.87 4.80
C ALA A 162 4.85 -3.34 6.16
N SER A 163 5.83 -2.64 6.73
CA SER A 163 6.39 -2.96 8.05
C SER A 163 5.33 -2.94 9.16
N ILE A 164 4.54 -1.86 9.25
CA ILE A 164 3.46 -1.78 10.25
C ILE A 164 2.36 -2.81 10.01
N THR A 165 2.14 -3.26 8.77
CA THR A 165 1.20 -4.35 8.47
C THR A 165 1.61 -5.64 9.18
N TYR A 166 2.89 -5.98 9.16
CA TYR A 166 3.42 -7.16 9.85
C TYR A 166 3.27 -7.03 11.37
N THR A 167 3.65 -5.88 11.92
CA THR A 167 3.56 -5.59 13.36
C THR A 167 2.12 -5.66 13.85
N TRP A 168 1.19 -4.95 13.20
CA TRP A 168 -0.22 -4.94 13.59
C TRP A 168 -0.86 -6.31 13.45
N ALA A 169 -0.47 -7.11 12.45
CA ALA A 169 -0.94 -8.49 12.34
C ALA A 169 -0.53 -9.33 13.57
N LEU A 170 0.71 -9.18 14.07
CA LEU A 170 1.17 -9.86 15.28
C LEU A 170 0.43 -9.37 16.54
N GLU A 171 0.18 -8.07 16.66
CA GLU A 171 -0.49 -7.45 17.81
C GLU A 171 -1.99 -7.76 17.91
N LEU A 172 -2.61 -8.08 16.78
CA LEU A 172 -4.07 -8.17 16.63
C LEU A 172 -4.59 -9.58 16.29
N LYS A 173 -3.72 -10.53 15.89
CA LYS A 173 -4.13 -11.90 15.50
C LYS A 173 -5.02 -12.58 16.55
N ASP A 174 -4.69 -12.45 17.83
CA ASP A 174 -5.41 -13.10 18.94
C ASP A 174 -6.62 -12.29 19.41
N LYS A 175 -6.89 -11.15 18.76
CA LYS A 175 -8.03 -10.25 19.03
C LYS A 175 -9.10 -10.30 17.94
N GLY A 176 -8.99 -11.25 17.01
CA GLY A 176 -9.93 -11.44 15.90
C GLY A 176 -9.84 -10.40 14.79
N VAL A 177 -8.80 -9.56 14.78
CA VAL A 177 -8.58 -8.55 13.74
C VAL A 177 -7.42 -8.96 12.85
N ARG A 178 -7.70 -9.10 11.56
CA ARG A 178 -6.70 -9.45 10.53
C ARG A 178 -6.14 -8.18 9.92
N VAL A 179 -4.84 -8.16 9.67
CA VAL A 179 -4.17 -7.03 9.02
C VAL A 179 -3.35 -7.56 7.87
N ASN A 180 -3.65 -7.13 6.65
CA ASN A 180 -2.91 -7.47 5.45
C ASN A 180 -2.63 -6.21 4.64
N ALA A 181 -1.80 -6.34 3.62
CA ALA A 181 -1.58 -5.28 2.65
C ALA A 181 -1.77 -5.77 1.23
N ILE A 182 -2.15 -4.84 0.35
CA ILE A 182 -2.15 -5.04 -1.09
C ILE A 182 -1.05 -4.18 -1.72
N SER A 183 -0.29 -4.77 -2.64
CA SER A 183 0.60 -4.06 -3.57
C SER A 183 -0.07 -4.04 -4.95
N PRO A 184 -0.93 -3.06 -5.24
CA PRO A 184 -1.65 -3.01 -6.51
C PRO A 184 -0.75 -2.54 -7.66
N LEU A 185 -1.21 -2.81 -8.87
CA LEU A 185 -0.74 -2.15 -10.08
C LEU A 185 -1.95 -1.69 -10.90
N GLY A 186 -1.90 -0.48 -11.45
CA GLY A 186 -2.98 0.01 -12.29
C GLY A 186 -2.64 1.30 -12.98
N ALA A 187 -3.22 1.50 -14.17
CA ALA A 187 -3.21 2.76 -14.89
C ALA A 187 -3.81 3.85 -13.99
N THR A 188 -2.96 4.73 -13.47
CA THR A 188 -3.36 5.81 -12.57
C THR A 188 -2.60 7.07 -12.92
N ARG A 189 -3.07 8.21 -12.39
CA ARG A 189 -2.37 9.49 -12.40
C ARG A 189 -0.91 9.41 -11.94
N MET A 190 -0.53 8.40 -11.14
CA MET A 190 0.87 8.14 -10.79
C MET A 190 1.74 7.89 -12.03
N HIS A 191 1.25 7.11 -12.99
CA HIS A 191 2.01 6.82 -14.21
C HIS A 191 2.15 8.05 -15.10
N GLU A 192 1.12 8.90 -15.18
CA GLU A 192 1.19 10.17 -15.92
C GLU A 192 2.27 11.10 -15.36
N LEU A 193 2.36 11.22 -14.03
CA LEU A 193 3.38 12.02 -13.35
C LEU A 193 4.78 11.46 -13.59
N ARG A 194 4.94 10.13 -13.53
CA ARG A 194 6.21 9.45 -13.84
C ARG A 194 6.62 9.72 -15.29
N ASP A 195 5.70 9.54 -16.22
CA ASP A 195 5.99 9.71 -17.65
C ASP A 195 6.30 11.18 -17.97
N ALA A 196 5.63 12.13 -17.32
CA ALA A 196 5.97 13.54 -17.41
C ALA A 196 7.38 13.85 -16.86
N TYR A 197 7.73 13.28 -15.70
CA TYR A 197 9.05 13.40 -15.10
C TYR A 197 10.16 12.88 -16.02
N LEU A 198 9.95 11.70 -16.63
CA LEU A 198 10.90 11.08 -17.56
C LEU A 198 11.06 11.92 -18.83
N ARG A 199 9.95 12.35 -19.44
CA ARG A 199 9.96 13.22 -20.62
C ARG A 199 10.71 14.53 -20.38
N ALA A 200 10.48 15.17 -19.23
CA ALA A 200 11.15 16.43 -18.88
C ALA A 200 12.68 16.32 -18.77
N ARG A 201 13.23 15.10 -18.64
CA ARG A 201 14.66 14.81 -18.51
C ARG A 201 15.25 14.07 -19.71
N GLY A 202 14.49 13.93 -20.80
CA GLY A 202 14.94 13.20 -21.99
C GLY A 202 15.17 11.71 -21.74
N LEU A 203 14.55 11.13 -20.72
CA LEU A 203 14.68 9.72 -20.36
C LEU A 203 13.65 8.87 -21.11
N PRO A 204 13.99 7.62 -21.47
CA PRO A 204 13.06 6.74 -22.17
C PRO A 204 11.80 6.48 -21.32
N PRO A 205 10.62 6.37 -21.94
CA PRO A 205 9.40 6.03 -21.22
C PRO A 205 9.49 4.60 -20.67
N LEU A 206 8.97 4.40 -19.46
CA LEU A 206 8.75 3.07 -18.90
C LEU A 206 7.40 2.54 -19.37
N GLN A 207 7.26 1.22 -19.51
CA GLN A 207 5.94 0.63 -19.78
C GLN A 207 4.96 1.07 -18.69
N THR A 208 3.86 1.68 -19.12
CA THR A 208 2.74 2.04 -18.26
C THR A 208 1.76 0.86 -18.29
N PRO A 209 1.52 0.20 -17.14
CA PRO A 209 0.50 -0.83 -17.03
C PRO A 209 -0.82 -0.26 -17.54
N GLN A 210 -1.41 -0.91 -18.54
CA GLN A 210 -2.74 -0.56 -19.06
C GLN A 210 -3.85 -1.20 -18.24
N THR A 211 -3.49 -1.86 -17.15
CA THR A 211 -4.39 -2.60 -16.28
C THR A 211 -5.41 -1.63 -15.63
N PRO A 212 -6.71 -1.86 -15.82
CA PRO A 212 -7.75 -1.06 -15.17
C PRO A 212 -7.64 -1.14 -13.64
N PRO A 213 -7.95 -0.05 -12.91
CA PRO A 213 -7.97 -0.04 -11.45
C PRO A 213 -8.78 -1.19 -10.83
N GLU A 214 -9.88 -1.58 -11.48
CA GLU A 214 -10.82 -2.63 -11.08
C GLU A 214 -10.17 -4.02 -10.95
N ASN A 215 -9.09 -4.30 -11.68
CA ASN A 215 -8.40 -5.58 -11.57
C ASN A 215 -7.83 -5.82 -10.18
N ASN A 216 -7.59 -4.77 -9.39
CA ASN A 216 -7.07 -4.90 -8.03
C ASN A 216 -8.17 -5.24 -7.01
N ALA A 217 -9.44 -4.96 -7.34
CA ALA A 217 -10.55 -5.04 -6.40
C ALA A 217 -10.85 -6.45 -5.86
N PRO A 218 -10.74 -7.55 -6.63
CA PRO A 218 -10.99 -8.90 -6.11
C PRO A 218 -10.13 -9.28 -4.90
N VAL A 219 -8.89 -8.77 -4.80
CA VAL A 219 -8.03 -9.00 -3.64
C VAL A 219 -8.59 -8.30 -2.39
N VAL A 220 -9.09 -7.07 -2.55
CA VAL A 220 -9.74 -6.32 -1.46
C VAL A 220 -11.02 -7.01 -1.02
N GLU A 221 -11.85 -7.46 -1.97
CA GLU A 221 -13.06 -8.25 -1.68
C GLU A 221 -12.73 -9.50 -0.87
N PHE A 222 -11.74 -10.28 -1.31
CA PHE A 222 -11.29 -11.49 -0.62
C PHE A 222 -10.79 -11.19 0.80
N LEU A 223 -9.87 -10.25 0.95
CA LEU A 223 -9.24 -9.92 2.23
C LEU A 223 -10.24 -9.35 3.25
N LEU A 224 -11.31 -8.66 2.81
CA LEU A 224 -12.40 -8.22 3.70
C LEU A 224 -13.40 -9.34 4.03
N SER A 225 -13.50 -10.37 3.21
CA SER A 225 -14.47 -11.47 3.37
C SER A 225 -14.02 -12.50 4.40
N ASP A 226 -14.96 -13.33 4.84
CA ASP A 226 -14.67 -14.42 5.78
C ASP A 226 -13.86 -15.55 5.13
N ALA A 227 -13.79 -15.60 3.79
CA ALA A 227 -12.93 -16.55 3.07
C ALA A 227 -11.43 -16.35 3.37
N SER A 228 -11.04 -15.18 3.90
CA SER A 228 -9.67 -14.88 4.29
C SER A 228 -9.43 -14.99 5.80
N ALA A 229 -10.26 -15.74 6.54
CA ALA A 229 -10.17 -15.89 8.00
C ALA A 229 -8.79 -16.36 8.50
N ALA A 230 -8.08 -17.18 7.72
CA ALA A 230 -6.74 -17.67 8.06
C ALA A 230 -5.59 -16.76 7.56
N VAL A 231 -5.91 -15.62 6.95
CA VAL A 231 -4.92 -14.75 6.29
C VAL A 231 -4.71 -13.47 7.10
N THR A 232 -3.53 -13.33 7.68
CA THR A 232 -3.06 -12.10 8.34
C THR A 232 -1.55 -11.95 8.14
N GLY A 233 -1.06 -10.72 8.18
CA GLY A 233 0.34 -10.35 8.03
C GLY A 233 0.88 -10.45 6.62
N GLN A 234 0.05 -10.62 5.59
CA GLN A 234 0.52 -10.85 4.23
C GLN A 234 0.53 -9.57 3.39
N VAL A 235 1.49 -9.46 2.47
CA VAL A 235 1.45 -8.47 1.37
C VAL A 235 1.08 -9.20 0.08
N VAL A 236 -0.13 -8.97 -0.40
CA VAL A 236 -0.65 -9.56 -1.65
C VAL A 236 -0.36 -8.60 -2.80
N ARG A 237 0.50 -9.01 -3.74
CA ARG A 237 0.76 -8.27 -4.97
C ARG A 237 -0.16 -8.77 -6.07
N ILE A 238 -0.79 -7.83 -6.78
CA ILE A 238 -1.56 -8.13 -7.99
C ILE A 238 -1.10 -7.23 -9.13
N ASP A 239 -0.85 -7.86 -10.28
CA ASP A 239 -0.30 -7.24 -11.47
C ASP A 239 -1.00 -7.82 -12.70
N GLY A 240 -2.15 -7.24 -13.05
CA GLY A 240 -3.00 -7.75 -14.12
C GLY A 240 -3.39 -9.22 -13.87
N PRO A 241 -2.90 -10.18 -14.67
CA PRO A 241 -3.18 -11.60 -14.49
C PRO A 241 -2.38 -12.27 -13.36
N GLN A 242 -1.36 -11.62 -12.79
CA GLN A 242 -0.47 -12.21 -11.80
C GLN A 242 -0.94 -11.89 -10.37
N LEU A 243 -1.02 -12.92 -9.52
CA LEU A 243 -1.35 -12.80 -8.10
C LEU A 243 -0.28 -13.52 -7.28
N THR A 244 0.44 -12.78 -6.43
CA THR A 244 1.63 -13.28 -5.74
C THR A 244 1.70 -12.74 -4.32
N LEU A 245 2.35 -13.46 -3.40
CA LEU A 245 2.72 -12.92 -2.09
C LEU A 245 4.11 -12.30 -2.15
N CYS A 246 4.29 -11.10 -1.62
CA CYS A 246 5.63 -10.61 -1.32
C CYS A 246 6.16 -11.32 -0.08
N THR A 247 7.46 -11.58 -0.05
CA THR A 247 8.14 -12.10 1.13
C THR A 247 8.18 -11.05 2.24
N HIS A 248 8.14 -11.48 3.49
CA HIS A 248 8.52 -10.63 4.62
C HIS A 248 10.01 -10.28 4.54
N PRO A 249 10.44 -9.12 5.09
CA PRO A 249 11.85 -8.90 5.37
C PRO A 249 12.31 -10.00 6.32
N GLY A 250 13.38 -10.70 5.94
CA GLY A 250 13.91 -11.84 6.67
C GLY A 250 15.44 -11.80 6.73
N ILE A 251 16.00 -12.52 7.70
CA ILE A 251 17.46 -12.68 7.83
C ILE A 251 17.92 -13.69 6.78
N LEU A 252 18.94 -13.31 5.98
CA LEU A 252 19.56 -14.21 5.03
C LEU A 252 20.43 -15.24 5.75
N LEU A 253 20.29 -16.52 5.41
CA LEU A 253 20.99 -17.64 6.05
C LEU A 253 22.18 -18.15 5.22
N PRO A 254 23.14 -18.87 5.86
CA PRO A 254 23.36 -18.96 7.31
C PRO A 254 23.84 -17.65 7.95
N ILE A 255 23.51 -17.50 9.22
CA ILE A 255 24.10 -16.50 10.10
C ILE A 255 25.55 -16.92 10.38
N LEU A 256 26.50 -16.03 10.12
CA LEU A 256 27.90 -16.26 10.47
C LEU A 256 28.10 -15.97 11.96
N HIS A 257 28.87 -16.82 12.63
CA HIS A 257 29.19 -16.69 14.04
C HIS A 257 30.69 -16.52 14.22
N ASP A 258 31.07 -15.54 15.01
CA ASP A 258 32.42 -15.36 15.53
C ASP A 258 32.27 -14.93 17.00
N GLU A 259 33.18 -15.38 17.87
CA GLU A 259 33.16 -14.98 19.29
C GLU A 259 33.39 -13.48 19.44
N HIS A 260 34.23 -12.88 18.59
CA HIS A 260 34.55 -11.45 18.60
C HIS A 260 34.82 -10.95 17.18
N TRP A 261 33.82 -10.34 16.56
CA TRP A 261 33.99 -9.69 15.26
C TRP A 261 35.03 -8.55 15.33
N THR A 262 36.16 -8.72 14.62
CA THR A 262 37.11 -7.65 14.28
C THR A 262 36.85 -7.11 12.88
N PHE A 263 37.39 -5.93 12.56
CA PHE A 263 37.33 -5.38 11.21
C PHE A 263 37.85 -6.38 10.15
N GLU A 264 38.99 -7.01 10.41
CA GLU A 264 39.60 -8.00 9.50
C GLU A 264 38.71 -9.23 9.31
N SER A 265 38.10 -9.73 10.39
CA SER A 265 37.19 -10.89 10.31
C SER A 265 35.93 -10.57 9.50
N VAL A 266 35.40 -9.33 9.60
CA VAL A 266 34.27 -8.86 8.79
C VAL A 266 34.67 -8.71 7.32
N CYS A 267 35.83 -8.12 7.03
CA CYS A 267 36.37 -8.03 5.66
C CYS A 267 36.46 -9.43 5.04
N LYS A 268 37.06 -10.39 5.75
CA LYS A 268 37.17 -11.77 5.30
C LYS A 268 35.80 -12.41 5.07
N ALA A 269 34.84 -12.20 5.97
CA ALA A 269 33.48 -12.69 5.79
C ALA A 269 32.82 -12.12 4.53
N PHE A 270 33.05 -10.84 4.20
CA PHE A 270 32.58 -10.25 2.95
C PHE A 270 33.29 -10.81 1.73
N GLU A 271 34.60 -10.99 1.76
CA GLU A 271 35.35 -11.56 0.63
C GLU A 271 34.98 -13.01 0.31
N GLN A 272 34.63 -13.80 1.33
CA GLN A 272 34.46 -15.26 1.20
C GLN A 272 32.99 -15.67 1.15
N ASP A 273 32.21 -15.28 2.16
CA ASP A 273 30.87 -15.80 2.40
C ASP A 273 29.77 -14.85 1.93
N LEU A 274 29.86 -13.57 2.31
CA LEU A 274 28.76 -12.62 2.11
C LEU A 274 28.77 -11.97 0.72
N ALA A 275 29.91 -11.85 0.02
CA ALA A 275 29.96 -11.29 -1.34
C ALA A 275 29.03 -12.03 -2.31
N LYS A 276 29.04 -13.36 -2.27
CA LYS A 276 28.22 -14.20 -3.16
C LYS A 276 26.73 -14.24 -2.77
N ARG A 277 26.38 -13.63 -1.63
CA ARG A 277 25.04 -13.65 -1.04
C ARG A 277 24.35 -12.30 -1.08
N GLN A 278 24.98 -11.29 -1.68
CA GLN A 278 24.33 -10.00 -1.90
C GLN A 278 23.11 -10.20 -2.80
N VAL A 279 21.95 -9.73 -2.34
CA VAL A 279 20.69 -9.91 -3.06
C VAL A 279 20.51 -8.78 -4.08
N PRO A 280 19.99 -9.08 -5.28
CA PRO A 280 19.64 -8.05 -6.25
C PRO A 280 18.64 -7.02 -5.70
N LEU A 281 18.69 -5.79 -6.21
CA LEU A 281 17.83 -4.68 -5.73
C LEU A 281 16.71 -4.35 -6.72
N GLY A 282 15.58 -3.87 -6.19
CA GLY A 282 14.46 -3.37 -6.98
C GLY A 282 13.47 -4.46 -7.42
N ILE A 283 12.34 -4.01 -7.97
CA ILE A 283 11.23 -4.88 -8.43
C ILE A 283 11.69 -5.89 -9.49
N VAL A 284 12.67 -5.54 -10.30
CA VAL A 284 13.19 -6.38 -11.40
C VAL A 284 14.44 -7.17 -11.02
N GLY A 285 14.84 -7.17 -9.74
CA GLY A 285 16.01 -7.91 -9.27
C GLY A 285 17.29 -7.51 -9.99
N MET A 286 17.63 -6.21 -10.01
CA MET A 286 18.81 -5.72 -10.69
C MET A 286 20.08 -6.05 -9.91
N ASP A 287 21.07 -6.61 -10.61
CA ASP A 287 22.44 -6.68 -10.13
C ASP A 287 23.03 -5.27 -10.03
N VAL A 288 23.25 -4.81 -8.80
CA VAL A 288 23.84 -3.50 -8.54
C VAL A 288 25.35 -3.68 -8.38
N THR A 289 26.06 -3.66 -9.50
CA THR A 289 27.51 -3.51 -9.49
C THR A 289 27.85 -2.06 -9.14
N PHE A 290 28.53 -1.83 -8.01
CA PHE A 290 29.08 -0.50 -7.71
C PHE A 290 30.00 -0.08 -8.85
N THR A 291 29.52 0.84 -9.67
CA THR A 291 30.29 1.40 -10.78
C THR A 291 30.64 2.83 -10.35
N PRO A 292 31.93 3.19 -10.23
CA PRO A 292 32.34 4.54 -9.80
C PRO A 292 31.85 5.69 -10.71
N ASN A 293 31.05 5.43 -11.75
CA ASN A 293 30.56 6.40 -12.72
C ASN A 293 29.08 6.10 -13.10
N PRO A 294 28.13 7.05 -12.92
CA PRO A 294 26.69 6.75 -12.86
C PRO A 294 25.93 6.70 -14.21
N SER A 295 26.60 6.66 -15.36
CA SER A 295 25.93 6.90 -16.66
C SER A 295 25.04 5.75 -17.20
N ASN A 296 24.93 4.60 -16.53
CA ASN A 296 24.42 3.37 -17.17
C ASN A 296 23.12 2.77 -16.59
N PHE A 297 22.33 3.52 -15.80
CA PHE A 297 21.10 2.94 -15.24
C PHE A 297 20.05 2.63 -16.33
N TRP A 298 19.77 3.58 -17.24
CA TRP A 298 18.69 3.44 -18.24
C TRP A 298 19.01 2.47 -19.37
N SER A 299 20.29 2.16 -19.62
CA SER A 299 20.66 1.16 -20.63
C SER A 299 20.31 -0.27 -20.19
N ARG A 300 20.34 -0.57 -18.88
CA ARG A 300 20.08 -1.93 -18.36
C ARG A 300 18.60 -2.28 -18.21
N VAL A 301 17.73 -1.29 -17.96
CA VAL A 301 16.28 -1.52 -17.76
C VAL A 301 15.56 -1.88 -19.07
N GLY A 302 16.16 -1.59 -20.23
CA GLY A 302 15.59 -1.91 -21.55
C GLY A 302 15.85 -3.34 -22.06
N GLU A 303 16.71 -4.12 -21.40
CA GLU A 303 17.20 -5.40 -21.92
C GLU A 303 16.52 -6.64 -21.34
N SER A 304 15.78 -6.53 -20.24
CA SER A 304 15.01 -7.65 -19.69
C SER A 304 13.64 -7.77 -20.37
N ARG A 305 13.56 -8.59 -21.43
CA ARG A 305 12.32 -9.11 -22.03
C ARG A 305 11.96 -10.47 -21.48
#